data_AF-A0A924EFV5-F1
#
_entry.id   AF-A0A924EFV5-F1
#
_cell.length_a   1.000
_cell.length_b   1.000
_cell.length_c   1.000
_cell.angle_alpha   90.00
_cell.angle_beta   90.00
_cell.angle_gamma   90.00
#
_symmetry.space_group_name_H-M   'P 1'
#
loop_
_entity.id
_entity.type
_entity.pdbx_description
1 polymer ?
#
loop_
_entity_poly.entity_id
_entity_poly.type
_entity_poly.pdbx_seq_one_letter_code
_entity_poly.pdbx_strand_id
1 'polypeptide(L)'
;MCIIVDTNTLPSVFDKNSDNHAAFKDVLNWVYYGKGKLVYGGTKYKNELKKYLAIILEYRKAGKAVYVNDADVDAEAQRLASLLQHPDFDDAHLVALLRVSGCRLICSLDSRAYPYFTHNMFFEGSSKKPKIYTGSRNKELLADKYIVSICLPCEKTTKNQRRKLPLTGKS
;
A
#
# COMPACT_ATOMS: atom_id res chain seq x y z
N MET A 1 -9.77 -1.93 -5.38
CA MET A 1 -9.02 -2.67 -4.35
C MET A 1 -8.24 -1.65 -3.53
N CYS A 2 -7.65 -2.05 -2.43
CA CYS A 2 -6.74 -1.20 -1.68
C CYS A 2 -5.33 -1.77 -1.79
N ILE A 3 -4.33 -0.91 -1.81
CA ILE A 3 -2.94 -1.30 -1.92
C ILE A 3 -2.12 -0.58 -0.86
N ILE A 4 -1.25 -1.32 -0.20
CA ILE A 4 -0.16 -0.75 0.61
C ILE A 4 1.05 -0.67 -0.31
N VAL A 5 1.74 0.48 -0.33
CA VAL A 5 2.94 0.66 -1.15
C VAL A 5 4.12 0.74 -0.20
N ASP A 6 4.95 -0.30 -0.20
CA ASP A 6 6.18 -0.33 0.57
C ASP A 6 7.05 0.89 0.23
N THR A 7 7.74 1.41 1.24
CA THR A 7 8.50 2.66 1.17
C THR A 7 9.60 2.60 0.13
N ASN A 8 10.21 1.44 -0.07
CA ASN A 8 11.20 1.19 -1.12
C ASN A 8 10.62 1.34 -2.55
N THR A 9 9.31 1.19 -2.72
CA THR A 9 8.61 1.25 -4.01
C THR A 9 7.86 2.54 -4.24
N LEU A 10 7.76 3.43 -3.24
CA LEU A 10 7.12 4.74 -3.41
C LEU A 10 7.75 5.56 -4.53
N PRO A 11 9.09 5.65 -4.68
CA PRO A 11 9.68 6.35 -5.82
C PRO A 11 9.25 5.73 -7.15
N SER A 12 9.27 4.41 -7.27
CA SER A 12 8.83 3.71 -8.48
C SER A 12 7.36 4.03 -8.83
N VAL A 13 6.49 4.15 -7.84
CA VAL A 13 5.06 4.44 -8.08
C VAL A 13 4.84 5.91 -8.42
N PHE A 14 5.39 6.83 -7.64
CA PHE A 14 5.02 8.24 -7.72
C PHE A 14 5.99 9.06 -8.56
N ASP A 15 7.30 8.76 -8.56
CA ASP A 15 8.31 9.55 -9.28
C ASP A 15 8.46 9.07 -10.71
N LYS A 16 8.04 9.90 -11.67
CA LYS A 16 8.13 9.58 -13.10
C LYS A 16 9.56 9.40 -13.60
N ASN A 17 10.54 9.94 -12.88
CA ASN A 17 11.95 9.86 -13.22
C ASN A 17 12.64 8.62 -12.62
N SER A 18 11.92 7.81 -11.83
CA SER A 18 12.45 6.54 -11.35
C SER A 18 12.63 5.55 -12.51
N ASP A 19 13.77 4.87 -12.58
CA ASP A 19 14.05 3.84 -13.59
C ASP A 19 12.97 2.74 -13.62
N ASN A 20 12.39 2.44 -12.46
CA ASN A 20 11.34 1.44 -12.32
C ASN A 20 9.94 2.00 -12.64
N HIS A 21 9.77 3.31 -12.87
CA HIS A 21 8.45 3.91 -12.99
C HIS A 21 7.56 3.24 -14.04
N ALA A 22 8.15 2.84 -15.17
CA ALA A 22 7.42 2.14 -16.23
C ALA A 22 6.71 0.86 -15.75
N ALA A 23 7.28 0.14 -14.78
CA ALA A 23 6.73 -1.09 -14.21
C ALA A 23 5.69 -0.84 -13.09
N PHE A 24 5.66 0.36 -12.51
CA PHE A 24 4.81 0.71 -11.37
C PHE A 24 3.76 1.78 -11.67
N LYS A 25 3.82 2.42 -12.85
CA LYS A 25 2.83 3.39 -13.32
C LYS A 25 1.40 2.84 -13.33
N ASP A 26 1.23 1.52 -13.47
CA ASP A 26 -0.09 0.89 -13.43
C ASP A 26 -0.75 1.05 -12.05
N VAL A 27 0.03 0.98 -10.96
CA VAL A 27 -0.45 1.27 -9.60
C VAL A 27 -0.90 2.72 -9.50
N LEU A 28 -0.07 3.67 -9.95
CA LEU A 28 -0.40 5.09 -9.95
C LEU A 28 -1.65 5.37 -10.77
N ASN A 29 -1.70 4.89 -12.02
CA ASN A 29 -2.84 5.07 -12.92
C ASN A 29 -4.13 4.52 -12.33
N TRP A 30 -4.04 3.38 -11.65
CA TRP A 30 -5.19 2.75 -11.05
C TRP A 30 -5.74 3.52 -9.83
N VAL A 31 -4.89 4.15 -9.03
CA VAL A 31 -5.31 5.06 -7.95
C VAL A 31 -5.80 6.40 -8.52
N TYR A 32 -5.06 6.97 -9.48
CA TYR A 32 -5.26 8.32 -10.01
C TYR A 32 -6.43 8.42 -11.00
N TYR A 33 -6.62 7.44 -11.87
CA TYR A 33 -7.74 7.40 -12.84
C TYR A 33 -8.83 6.38 -12.45
N GLY A 34 -8.40 5.25 -11.88
CA GLY A 34 -9.28 4.12 -11.57
C GLY A 34 -9.97 4.24 -10.22
N LYS A 35 -10.37 3.09 -9.67
CA LYS A 35 -11.04 2.95 -8.37
C LYS A 35 -10.08 2.56 -7.24
N GLY A 36 -8.77 2.56 -7.51
CA GLY A 36 -7.76 2.16 -6.53
C GLY A 36 -7.71 3.12 -5.34
N LYS A 37 -7.38 2.59 -4.17
CA LYS A 37 -7.07 3.38 -2.98
C LYS A 37 -5.76 2.93 -2.35
N LEU A 38 -4.99 3.89 -1.85
CA LEU A 38 -3.83 3.64 -1.00
C LEU A 38 -4.30 3.35 0.42
N VAL A 39 -3.59 2.49 1.14
CA VAL A 39 -3.81 2.26 2.57
C VAL A 39 -2.57 2.70 3.32
N TYR A 40 -2.77 3.47 4.39
CA TYR A 40 -1.69 3.92 5.25
C TYR A 40 -2.17 4.06 6.70
N GLY A 41 -1.24 3.93 7.64
CA GLY A 41 -1.50 3.94 9.08
C GLY A 41 -0.32 3.34 9.82
N GLY A 42 -0.27 3.55 11.13
CA GLY A 42 0.85 3.15 11.97
C GLY A 42 1.92 4.24 12.02
N THR A 43 2.47 4.45 13.21
CA THR A 43 3.43 5.53 13.45
C THR A 43 4.72 5.31 12.66
N LYS A 44 5.21 4.06 12.62
CA LYS A 44 6.44 3.70 11.91
C LYS A 44 6.31 3.94 10.40
N TYR A 45 5.25 3.42 9.78
CA TYR A 45 5.02 3.60 8.35
C TYR A 45 4.90 5.08 7.98
N LYS A 46 4.12 5.87 8.74
CA LYS A 46 3.97 7.31 8.50
C LYS A 46 5.31 8.06 8.60
N ASN A 47 6.20 7.64 9.50
CA ASN A 47 7.54 8.20 9.61
C ASN A 47 8.42 7.87 8.39
N GLU A 48 8.30 6.68 7.82
CA GLU A 48 8.98 6.31 6.58
C GLU A 48 8.39 7.05 5.38
N LEU A 49 7.08 7.31 5.41
CA LEU A 49 6.36 8.09 4.41
C LEU A 49 6.69 9.59 4.42
N LYS A 50 7.54 10.13 5.30
CA LYS A 50 7.75 11.60 5.47
C LYS A 50 7.84 12.39 4.15
N LYS A 51 8.54 11.89 3.15
CA LYS A 51 8.67 12.54 1.82
C LYS A 51 7.39 12.49 0.97
N TYR A 52 6.57 11.46 1.15
CA TYR A 52 5.34 11.18 0.39
C TYR A 52 4.06 11.44 1.19
N LEU A 53 4.16 11.77 2.48
CA LEU A 53 3.01 11.90 3.36
C LEU A 53 2.08 13.03 2.90
N ALA A 54 2.62 14.18 2.49
CA ALA A 54 1.85 15.27 1.92
C ALA A 54 1.04 14.84 0.68
N ILE A 55 1.67 14.07 -0.21
CA ILE A 55 1.01 13.48 -1.39
C ILE A 55 -0.12 12.56 -0.94
N ILE A 56 0.16 11.60 -0.06
CA ILE A 56 -0.84 10.63 0.43
C ILE A 56 -2.03 11.35 1.10
N LEU A 57 -1.79 12.45 1.81
CA LEU A 57 -2.86 13.25 2.42
C LEU A 57 -3.74 13.94 1.36
N GLU A 58 -3.18 14.42 0.24
CA GLU A 58 -3.99 14.92 -0.87
C GLU A 58 -4.81 13.80 -1.53
N TYR A 59 -4.23 12.61 -1.68
CA TYR A 59 -4.98 11.43 -2.13
C TYR A 59 -6.10 11.08 -1.13
N ARG A 60 -5.87 11.19 0.18
CA ARG A 60 -6.90 10.98 1.20
C ARG A 60 -8.05 11.98 1.06
N LYS A 61 -7.74 13.27 0.91
CA LYS A 61 -8.74 14.34 0.70
C LYS A 61 -9.58 14.08 -0.56
N ALA A 62 -8.98 13.48 -1.59
CA ALA A 62 -9.69 13.07 -2.81
C ALA A 62 -10.42 11.72 -2.69
N GLY A 63 -10.43 11.07 -1.52
CA GLY A 63 -11.05 9.75 -1.31
C GLY A 63 -10.25 8.58 -1.90
N LYS A 64 -8.97 8.79 -2.21
CA LYS A 64 -8.04 7.84 -2.85
C LYS A 64 -6.97 7.28 -1.92
N ALA A 65 -7.00 7.65 -0.65
CA ALA A 65 -6.26 6.97 0.40
C ALA A 65 -7.16 6.75 1.61
N VAL A 66 -6.93 5.64 2.30
CA VAL A 66 -7.63 5.23 3.51
C VAL A 66 -6.63 5.22 4.65
N TYR A 67 -6.98 5.96 5.70
CA TYR A 67 -6.23 5.98 6.95
C TYR A 67 -6.73 4.85 7.86
N VAL A 68 -5.80 4.05 8.37
CA VAL A 68 -6.01 3.06 9.42
C VAL A 68 -5.45 3.62 10.71
N ASN A 69 -6.16 3.43 11.82
CA ASN A 69 -5.77 3.99 13.11
C ASN A 69 -4.33 3.57 13.50
N ASP A 70 -3.50 4.55 13.86
CA ASP A 70 -2.10 4.31 14.20
C ASP A 70 -1.93 3.36 15.39
N ALA A 71 -2.73 3.52 16.45
CA ALA A 71 -2.63 2.70 17.66
C ALA A 71 -2.98 1.22 17.38
N ASP A 72 -4.01 0.96 16.55
CA ASP A 72 -4.39 -0.40 16.17
C ASP A 72 -3.26 -1.08 15.37
N VAL A 73 -2.64 -0.35 14.44
CA VAL A 73 -1.53 -0.85 13.63
C VAL A 73 -0.27 -1.07 14.49
N ASP A 74 0.05 -0.12 15.36
CA ASP A 74 1.24 -0.19 16.21
C ASP A 74 1.11 -1.32 17.25
N ALA A 75 -0.07 -1.51 17.85
CA ALA A 75 -0.34 -2.62 18.76
C ALA A 75 -0.22 -3.98 18.06
N GLU A 76 -0.77 -4.10 16.85
CA GLU A 76 -0.63 -5.33 16.06
C GLU A 76 0.84 -5.56 15.65
N ALA A 77 1.59 -4.52 15.28
CA ALA A 77 3.01 -4.64 14.95
C ALA A 77 3.83 -5.16 16.13
N GLN A 78 3.58 -4.65 17.34
CA GLN A 78 4.21 -5.15 18.57
C GLN A 78 3.86 -6.62 18.83
N ARG A 79 2.60 -7.01 18.63
CA ARG A 79 2.15 -8.40 18.78
C ARG A 79 2.81 -9.33 17.76
N LEU A 80 3.02 -8.89 16.52
CA LEU A 80 3.68 -9.71 15.50
C LEU A 80 5.17 -9.86 15.78
N ALA A 81 5.84 -8.79 16.22
CA ALA A 81 7.25 -8.81 16.58
C ALA A 81 7.55 -9.73 17.78
N SER A 82 6.60 -9.89 18.71
CA SER A 82 6.75 -10.85 19.82
C SER A 82 6.53 -12.31 19.40
N LEU A 83 5.75 -12.57 18.35
CA LEU A 83 5.51 -13.91 17.82
C LEU A 83 6.65 -14.43 16.93
N LEU A 84 7.34 -13.53 16.23
CA LEU A 84 8.40 -13.88 15.31
C LEU A 84 9.59 -12.95 15.50
N GLN A 85 10.56 -13.40 16.29
CA GLN A 85 11.85 -12.72 16.41
C GLN A 85 12.76 -13.19 15.28
N HIS A 86 12.81 -12.41 14.20
CA HIS A 86 13.70 -12.65 13.08
C HIS A 86 14.36 -11.34 12.63
N PRO A 87 15.68 -11.32 12.37
CA PRO A 87 16.39 -10.10 11.94
C PRO A 87 15.80 -9.46 10.69
N ASP A 88 15.36 -10.27 9.73
CA ASP A 88 14.74 -9.77 8.49
C ASP A 88 13.25 -9.34 8.66
N PHE A 89 12.69 -9.40 9.87
CA PHE A 89 11.31 -8.99 10.15
C PHE A 89 11.22 -7.52 10.61
N ASP A 90 12.01 -6.65 9.99
CA ASP A 90 12.00 -5.21 10.28
C ASP A 90 10.72 -4.50 9.83
N ASP A 91 10.00 -5.09 8.87
CA ASP A 91 8.76 -4.56 8.28
C ASP A 91 7.48 -5.07 8.95
N ALA A 92 7.57 -5.41 10.25
CA ALA A 92 6.42 -5.88 11.04
C ALA A 92 5.22 -4.92 10.97
N HIS A 93 5.45 -3.62 10.83
CA HIS A 93 4.42 -2.59 10.69
C HIS A 93 3.65 -2.69 9.36
N LEU A 94 4.29 -3.10 8.26
CA LEU A 94 3.59 -3.33 6.99
C LEU A 94 2.71 -4.58 7.06
N VAL A 95 3.18 -5.64 7.72
CA VAL A 95 2.36 -6.85 7.99
C VAL A 95 1.19 -6.52 8.91
N ALA A 96 1.43 -5.73 9.97
CA ALA A 96 0.37 -5.27 10.86
C ALA A 96 -0.68 -4.45 10.10
N LEU A 97 -0.24 -3.52 9.23
CA LEU A 97 -1.15 -2.74 8.41
C LEU A 97 -1.96 -3.63 7.46
N LEU A 98 -1.35 -4.64 6.82
CA LEU A 98 -2.06 -5.64 6.01
C LEU A 98 -3.14 -6.36 6.83
N ARG A 99 -2.84 -6.78 8.06
CA ARG A 99 -3.78 -7.49 8.94
C ARG A 99 -4.92 -6.60 9.42
N VAL A 100 -4.62 -5.45 10.00
CA VAL A 100 -5.61 -4.53 10.58
C VAL A 100 -6.53 -3.97 9.50
N SER A 101 -5.97 -3.62 8.34
CA SER A 101 -6.76 -3.10 7.21
C SER A 101 -7.54 -4.17 6.45
N GLY A 102 -7.17 -5.44 6.59
CA GLY A 102 -7.63 -6.54 5.74
C GLY A 102 -7.18 -6.42 4.29
N CYS A 103 -6.28 -5.48 3.98
CA CYS A 103 -5.76 -5.26 2.62
C CYS A 103 -5.08 -6.53 2.10
N ARG A 104 -5.38 -6.89 0.84
CA ARG A 104 -4.89 -8.13 0.21
C ARG A 104 -3.86 -7.89 -0.88
N LEU A 105 -3.35 -6.67 -1.00
CA LEU A 105 -2.30 -6.34 -1.96
C LEU A 105 -1.27 -5.40 -1.33
N ILE A 106 -0.01 -5.79 -1.47
CA ILE A 106 1.14 -4.93 -1.19
C ILE A 106 1.98 -4.78 -2.44
N CYS A 107 2.46 -3.57 -2.71
CA CYS A 107 3.46 -3.28 -3.72
C CYS A 107 4.81 -3.20 -3.02
N SER A 108 5.78 -4.04 -3.40
CA SER A 108 7.11 -4.05 -2.79
C SER A 108 8.14 -4.69 -3.73
N LEU A 109 9.38 -4.20 -3.66
CA LEU A 109 10.55 -4.78 -4.31
C LEU A 109 11.48 -5.50 -3.32
N ASP A 110 11.18 -5.51 -2.01
CA ASP A 110 12.01 -6.22 -1.03
C ASP A 110 11.66 -7.71 -0.98
N SER A 111 12.41 -8.51 -1.72
CA SER A 111 12.24 -9.96 -1.73
C SER A 111 12.46 -10.61 -0.37
N ARG A 112 13.20 -9.97 0.54
CA ARG A 112 13.44 -10.48 1.90
C ARG A 112 12.17 -10.37 2.75
N ALA A 113 11.31 -9.39 2.47
CA ALA A 113 10.06 -9.18 3.19
C ALA A 113 8.90 -10.08 2.70
N TYR A 114 9.01 -10.64 1.49
CA TYR A 114 7.93 -11.43 0.85
C TYR A 114 7.43 -12.63 1.68
N PRO A 115 8.30 -13.42 2.34
CA PRO A 115 7.85 -14.50 3.21
C PRO A 115 6.94 -14.02 4.32
N TYR A 116 7.17 -12.82 4.87
CA TYR A 116 6.39 -12.26 5.97
C TYR A 116 5.05 -11.69 5.52
N PHE A 117 4.98 -11.08 4.35
CA PHE A 117 3.71 -10.58 3.78
C PHE A 117 2.69 -11.70 3.51
N THR A 118 3.13 -12.96 3.45
CA THR A 118 2.28 -14.11 3.13
C THR A 118 2.38 -15.27 4.13
N HIS A 119 3.03 -15.02 5.26
CA HIS A 119 3.33 -16.04 6.26
C HIS A 119 2.06 -16.64 6.88
N ASN A 120 2.02 -17.96 7.03
CA ASN A 120 0.84 -18.66 7.57
C ASN A 120 0.50 -18.28 9.01
N MET A 121 1.52 -17.95 9.82
CA MET A 121 1.31 -17.44 11.18
C MET A 121 0.51 -16.13 11.20
N PHE A 122 0.57 -15.37 10.10
CA PHE A 122 -0.07 -14.06 10.00
C PHE A 122 -1.38 -14.09 9.21
N PHE A 123 -1.47 -14.96 8.21
CA PHE A 123 -2.60 -15.05 7.31
C PHE A 123 -3.04 -16.50 7.14
N GLU A 124 -4.17 -16.85 7.74
CA GLU A 124 -4.75 -18.18 7.64
C GLU A 124 -5.55 -18.36 6.35
N GLY A 125 -5.14 -19.34 5.54
CA GLY A 125 -5.82 -19.69 4.29
C GLY A 125 -5.38 -18.85 3.09
N SER A 126 -5.28 -19.51 1.93
CA SER A 126 -4.77 -18.90 0.68
C SER A 126 -5.58 -17.70 0.19
N SER A 127 -6.87 -17.62 0.54
CA SER A 127 -7.77 -16.52 0.16
C SER A 127 -7.57 -15.24 0.99
N LYS A 128 -6.97 -15.35 2.18
CA LYS A 128 -6.66 -14.21 3.06
C LYS A 128 -5.23 -13.69 2.88
N LYS A 129 -4.35 -14.49 2.26
CA LYS A 129 -2.97 -14.09 2.00
C LYS A 129 -2.90 -12.90 1.04
N PRO A 130 -2.17 -11.83 1.42
CA PRO A 130 -1.85 -10.75 0.51
C PRO A 130 -1.16 -11.27 -0.75
N LYS A 131 -1.41 -10.60 -1.87
CA LYS A 131 -0.61 -10.72 -3.08
C LYS A 131 0.46 -9.63 -3.08
N ILE A 132 1.54 -9.89 -3.79
CA ILE A 132 2.67 -8.97 -3.89
C ILE A 132 2.73 -8.47 -5.33
N TYR A 133 2.54 -7.17 -5.52
CA TYR A 133 2.74 -6.49 -6.78
C TYR A 133 4.21 -6.11 -6.92
N THR A 134 4.88 -6.67 -7.92
CA THR A 134 6.33 -6.47 -8.14
C THR A 134 6.64 -5.71 -9.44
N GLY A 135 5.60 -5.33 -10.19
CA GLY A 135 5.71 -4.63 -11.47
C GLY A 135 4.55 -4.97 -12.42
N SER A 136 4.56 -4.39 -13.63
CA SER A 136 3.48 -4.52 -14.63
C SER A 136 3.16 -5.96 -15.05
N ARG A 137 4.07 -6.91 -14.81
CA ARG A 137 3.80 -8.34 -14.95
C ARG A 137 2.68 -8.86 -14.04
N ASN A 138 2.33 -8.10 -13.00
CA ASN A 138 1.27 -8.40 -12.03
C ASN A 138 0.09 -7.42 -12.12
N LYS A 139 -0.08 -6.71 -13.26
CA LYS A 139 -1.15 -5.71 -13.44
C LYS A 139 -2.56 -6.27 -13.26
N GLU A 140 -2.75 -7.56 -13.50
CA GLU A 140 -4.00 -8.29 -13.27
C GLU A 140 -4.40 -8.37 -11.79
N LEU A 141 -3.44 -8.14 -10.87
CA LEU A 141 -3.76 -7.97 -9.46
C LEU A 141 -4.56 -6.69 -9.22
N LEU A 142 -4.46 -5.67 -10.08
CA LEU A 142 -5.15 -4.37 -10.01
C LEU A 142 -6.66 -4.45 -10.31
N ALA A 143 -7.37 -5.30 -9.58
CA ALA A 143 -8.76 -5.67 -9.85
C ALA A 143 -9.72 -5.38 -8.68
N ASP A 144 -11.01 -5.23 -8.97
CA ASP A 144 -12.04 -4.88 -7.99
C ASP A 144 -12.31 -6.01 -6.96
N LYS A 145 -12.03 -7.28 -7.30
CA LYS A 145 -12.23 -8.46 -6.42
C LYS A 145 -11.44 -8.43 -5.10
N TYR A 146 -10.48 -7.53 -4.97
CA TYR A 146 -9.64 -7.35 -3.79
C TYR A 146 -9.99 -6.04 -3.03
N ILE A 147 -11.14 -5.41 -3.31
CA ILE A 147 -11.66 -4.31 -2.48
C ILE A 147 -12.06 -4.86 -1.13
N VAL A 148 -11.55 -4.25 -0.06
CA VAL A 148 -11.98 -4.50 1.31
C VAL A 148 -12.92 -3.39 1.80
N SER A 149 -13.75 -3.71 2.78
CA SER A 149 -14.85 -2.86 3.26
C SER A 149 -14.40 -1.46 3.68
N ILE A 150 -13.24 -1.35 4.34
CA ILE A 150 -12.66 -0.07 4.78
C ILE A 150 -12.38 0.92 3.64
N CYS A 151 -12.35 0.43 2.39
CA CYS A 151 -12.09 1.25 1.21
C CYS A 151 -13.35 1.61 0.44
N LEU A 152 -14.53 1.14 0.84
CA LEU A 152 -15.77 1.54 0.23
C LEU A 152 -16.18 2.95 0.70
N PRO A 153 -16.82 3.76 -0.16
CA PRO A 153 -17.07 3.51 -1.59
C PRO A 153 -15.80 3.67 -2.44
N CYS A 154 -15.66 2.83 -3.48
CA CYS A 154 -14.53 2.89 -4.43
C CYS A 154 -14.97 3.50 -5.76
N GLU A 155 -14.79 4.82 -5.90
CA GLU A 155 -15.18 5.56 -7.10
C GLU A 155 -14.00 5.91 -7.99
N LYS A 156 -14.28 6.12 -9.29
CA LYS A 156 -13.28 6.69 -10.20
C LYS A 156 -13.02 8.15 -9.82
N THR A 157 -11.78 8.60 -10.01
CA THR A 157 -11.41 9.98 -9.71
C THR A 157 -12.13 10.92 -10.66
N THR A 158 -12.76 11.97 -10.13
CA THR A 158 -13.38 13.01 -10.97
C THR A 158 -12.31 13.88 -11.64
N LYS A 159 -12.70 14.61 -12.70
CA LYS A 159 -11.80 15.58 -13.36
C LYS A 159 -11.30 16.65 -12.40
N ASN A 160 -12.15 17.09 -11.47
CA ASN A 160 -11.81 18.13 -10.48
C ASN A 160 -10.85 17.62 -9.41
N GLN A 161 -11.03 16.39 -8.93
CA GLN A 161 -10.08 15.75 -8.01
C GLN A 161 -8.72 15.58 -8.66
N ARG A 162 -8.66 15.06 -9.90
CA ARG A 162 -7.38 14.87 -10.63
C ARG A 162 -6.56 16.14 -10.75
N ARG A 163 -7.19 17.28 -11.03
CA ARG A 163 -6.49 18.59 -11.11
C ARG A 163 -5.78 19.00 -9.81
N LYS A 164 -6.20 18.46 -8.67
CA LYS A 164 -5.63 18.77 -7.35
C LYS A 164 -4.68 17.69 -6.85
N LEU A 165 -4.69 16.51 -7.46
CA LEU A 165 -3.85 15.40 -7.04
C LEU A 165 -2.42 15.59 -7.56
N PRO A 166 -1.42 15.60 -6.67
CA PRO A 166 -0.03 15.72 -7.09
C PRO A 166 0.44 14.45 -7.80
N LEU A 167 1.24 14.64 -8.84
CA LEU A 167 2.10 13.63 -9.45
C LEU A 167 3.55 14.08 -9.19
N THR A 168 4.43 13.18 -8.74
CA THR A 168 5.84 13.56 -8.58
C THR A 168 6.59 13.40 -9.91
N GLY A 169 7.45 14.38 -10.18
CA GLY A 169 8.11 14.55 -11.47
C GLY A 169 7.54 15.76 -12.23
N LYS A 170 8.17 16.92 -12.04
CA LYS A 170 7.86 18.13 -12.81
C LYS A 170 7.89 17.82 -14.30
N SER A 171 6.79 18.14 -15.00
CA SER A 171 6.71 18.24 -16.46
C SER A 171 7.99 18.82 -17.05
#